data_AF-A0A956HRP4-F1
#
_entry.id   AF-A0A956HRP4-F1
#
_cell.length_a   1.000
_cell.length_b   1.000
_cell.length_c   1.000
_cell.angle_alpha   90.00
_cell.angle_beta   90.00
_cell.angle_gamma   90.00
#
_symmetry.space_group_name_H-M   'P 1'
#
loop_
_entity.id
_entity.type
_entity.pdbx_description
1 polymer ?
#
loop_
_entity_poly.entity_id
_entity_poly.type
_entity_poly.pdbx_seq_one_letter_code
_entity_poly.pdbx_strand_id
1 'polypeptide(L)'
;MSLKHLARATLALIEAGSYERDGALVPFAAAQRAAVAGARLYTPEALATLRSAPVPDGEPGALRVTDELTAAAARRLTSAGREVAALNFASARNPGGGFLNGARAQEEELCRCSGLYPTLLTQRAYYEANRAESSLIYTDHAIYSPGVPFFRVRARDSLLPAPFLVHVITAPAPNAGPLLQRDPAAGPAIAEAFTRRWANVLAIARANG
;
A
#
# COMPACT_ATOMS: atom_id res chain seq x y z
N MET A 1 -24.63 -2.70 2.42
CA MET A 1 -23.73 -3.88 2.50
C MET A 1 -22.74 -3.75 3.65
N SER A 2 -22.36 -4.87 4.28
CA SER A 2 -21.29 -4.91 5.30
C SER A 2 -19.91 -4.78 4.65
N LEU A 3 -18.88 -4.40 5.42
CA LEU A 3 -17.50 -4.33 4.91
C LEU A 3 -16.94 -5.71 4.53
N LYS A 4 -17.37 -6.77 5.22
CA LYS A 4 -17.04 -8.16 4.88
C LYS A 4 -17.57 -8.53 3.49
N HIS A 5 -18.81 -8.14 3.19
CA HIS A 5 -19.40 -8.37 1.86
C HIS A 5 -18.66 -7.57 0.79
N LEU A 6 -18.28 -6.32 1.07
CA LEU A 6 -17.51 -5.50 0.11
C LEU A 6 -16.12 -6.09 -0.16
N ALA A 7 -15.46 -6.66 0.85
CA ALA A 7 -14.19 -7.35 0.68
C ALA A 7 -14.34 -8.59 -0.23
N ARG A 8 -15.35 -9.43 0.01
CA ARG A 8 -15.63 -10.61 -0.85
C ARG A 8 -16.00 -10.22 -2.28
N ALA A 9 -16.85 -9.19 -2.44
CA ALA A 9 -17.22 -8.67 -3.75
C ALA A 9 -15.99 -8.11 -4.50
N THR A 10 -15.03 -7.53 -3.78
CA THR A 10 -13.76 -7.06 -4.35
C THR A 10 -12.89 -8.22 -4.81
N LEU A 11 -12.83 -9.33 -4.08
CA LEU A 11 -12.11 -10.51 -4.54
C LEU A 11 -12.75 -11.13 -5.80
N ALA A 12 -14.08 -11.25 -5.82
CA ALA A 12 -14.80 -11.75 -7.00
C ALA A 12 -14.57 -10.85 -8.22
N LEU A 13 -14.53 -9.53 -8.01
CA LEU A 13 -14.20 -8.55 -9.04
C LEU A 13 -12.79 -8.78 -9.59
N ILE A 14 -11.79 -8.88 -8.72
CA ILE A 14 -10.39 -9.13 -9.08
C ILE A 14 -10.24 -10.44 -9.87
N GLU A 15 -10.92 -11.51 -9.43
CA GLU A 15 -10.93 -12.80 -10.10
C GLU A 15 -11.54 -12.71 -11.51
N ALA A 16 -12.65 -11.99 -11.66
CA ALA A 16 -13.27 -11.73 -12.96
C ALA A 16 -12.39 -10.84 -13.87
N GLY A 17 -11.53 -9.99 -13.28
CA GLY A 17 -10.63 -9.10 -14.01
C GLY A 17 -11.34 -8.03 -14.86
N SER A 18 -12.64 -7.84 -14.66
CA SER A 18 -13.47 -6.86 -15.35
C SER A 18 -14.76 -6.58 -14.57
N TYR A 19 -15.48 -5.51 -14.91
CA TYR A 19 -16.83 -5.23 -14.41
C TYR A 19 -17.67 -4.46 -15.43
N GLU A 20 -18.98 -4.49 -15.27
CA GLU A 20 -19.88 -3.66 -16.06
C GLU A 20 -20.11 -2.29 -15.41
N ARG A 21 -20.06 -1.24 -16.23
CA ARG A 21 -20.41 0.12 -15.83
C ARG A 21 -21.05 0.85 -17.01
N ASP A 22 -22.23 1.40 -16.79
CA ASP A 22 -23.00 2.17 -17.80
C ASP A 22 -23.19 1.39 -19.12
N GLY A 23 -23.42 0.07 -19.02
CA GLY A 23 -23.63 -0.82 -20.17
C GLY A 23 -22.35 -1.25 -20.90
N ALA A 24 -21.18 -0.84 -20.43
CA ALA A 24 -19.89 -1.22 -21.00
C ALA A 24 -19.12 -2.16 -20.07
N LEU A 25 -18.43 -3.15 -20.65
CA LEU A 25 -17.46 -3.97 -19.94
C LEU A 25 -16.16 -3.18 -19.76
N VAL A 26 -15.72 -3.03 -18.52
CA VAL A 26 -14.49 -2.33 -18.13
C VAL A 26 -13.44 -3.37 -17.74
N PRO A 27 -12.48 -3.69 -18.63
CA PRO A 27 -11.43 -4.67 -18.34
C PRO A 27 -10.30 -4.06 -17.51
N PHE A 28 -9.76 -4.85 -16.58
CA PHE A 28 -8.54 -4.48 -15.84
C PHE A 28 -7.61 -5.68 -15.56
N ALA A 29 -7.94 -6.88 -16.05
CA ALA A 29 -7.20 -8.11 -15.84
C ALA A 29 -5.72 -8.02 -16.23
N ALA A 30 -5.41 -7.32 -17.33
CA ALA A 30 -4.02 -7.11 -17.76
C ALA A 30 -3.21 -6.29 -16.75
N ALA A 31 -3.78 -5.18 -16.28
CA ALA A 31 -3.17 -4.36 -15.23
C ALA A 31 -3.03 -5.14 -13.92
N GLN A 32 -4.04 -5.92 -13.53
CA GLN A 32 -3.99 -6.77 -12.35
C GLN A 32 -2.85 -7.80 -12.42
N ARG A 33 -2.70 -8.50 -13.56
CA ARG A 33 -1.62 -9.47 -13.76
C ARG A 33 -0.25 -8.81 -13.74
N ALA A 34 -0.11 -7.66 -14.39
CA ALA A 34 1.14 -6.89 -14.38
C ALA A 34 1.52 -6.45 -12.96
N ALA A 35 0.56 -5.95 -12.18
CA ALA A 35 0.79 -5.54 -10.79
C ALA A 35 1.23 -6.70 -9.90
N VAL A 36 0.63 -7.89 -10.07
CA VAL A 36 1.01 -9.09 -9.33
C VAL A 36 2.39 -9.60 -9.75
N ALA A 37 2.67 -9.66 -11.05
CA ALA A 37 3.96 -10.12 -11.56
C ALA A 37 5.12 -9.17 -11.23
N GLY A 38 4.84 -7.86 -11.15
CA GLY A 38 5.83 -6.84 -10.80
C GLY A 38 5.98 -6.59 -9.29
N ALA A 39 5.13 -7.19 -8.45
CA ALA A 39 5.22 -7.03 -7.02
C ALA A 39 6.55 -7.59 -6.49
N ARG A 40 7.24 -6.83 -5.65
CA ARG A 40 8.56 -7.21 -5.14
C ARG A 40 8.79 -6.81 -3.70
N LEU A 41 9.55 -7.65 -3.01
CA LEU A 41 10.04 -7.43 -1.66
C LEU A 41 11.35 -6.64 -1.71
N TYR A 42 11.44 -5.65 -0.84
CA TYR A 42 12.68 -5.00 -0.46
C TYR A 42 13.07 -5.44 0.95
N THR A 43 14.23 -6.09 1.09
CA THR A 43 14.79 -6.48 2.40
C THR A 43 15.49 -5.29 3.07
N PRO A 44 15.74 -5.32 4.40
CA PRO A 44 16.48 -4.28 5.09
C PRO A 44 17.85 -3.97 4.46
N GLU A 45 18.57 -4.99 4.00
CA GLU A 45 19.90 -4.88 3.38
C GLU A 45 19.81 -4.21 2.00
N ALA A 46 18.83 -4.62 1.18
CA ALA A 46 18.55 -4.00 -0.10
C ALA A 46 18.18 -2.52 0.08
N LEU A 47 17.40 -2.20 1.11
CA LEU A 47 17.02 -0.82 1.42
C LEU A 47 18.17 0.02 1.95
N ALA A 48 19.07 -0.55 2.76
CA ALA A 48 20.28 0.13 3.19
C ALA A 48 21.13 0.55 1.98
N THR A 49 21.30 -0.36 1.02
CA THR A 49 21.98 -0.07 -0.24
C THR A 49 21.24 1.01 -1.03
N LEU A 50 19.92 0.90 -1.16
CA LEU A 50 19.11 1.84 -1.92
C LEU A 50 19.11 3.26 -1.34
N ARG A 51 19.13 3.39 -0.01
CA ARG A 51 19.23 4.68 0.69
C ARG A 51 20.58 5.35 0.47
N SER A 52 21.66 4.58 0.30
CA SER A 52 23.00 5.12 0.07
C SER A 52 23.21 5.67 -1.34
N ALA A 53 22.33 5.34 -2.28
CA ALA A 53 22.43 5.86 -3.65
C ALA A 53 22.22 7.39 -3.69
N PRO A 54 23.04 8.12 -4.48
CA PRO A 54 22.97 9.58 -4.58
C PRO A 54 21.55 10.07 -4.86
N VAL A 55 21.11 11.12 -4.16
CA VAL A 55 19.87 11.81 -4.49
C VAL A 55 20.16 12.69 -5.70
N PRO A 56 19.43 12.53 -6.82
CA PRO A 56 19.60 13.41 -7.97
C PRO A 56 19.35 14.86 -7.56
N ASP A 57 20.12 15.77 -8.14
CA ASP A 57 19.84 17.20 -8.01
C ASP A 57 18.48 17.51 -8.64
N GLY A 58 17.68 18.34 -7.97
CA GLY A 58 16.37 18.73 -8.44
C GLY A 58 15.68 19.70 -7.49
N GLU A 59 14.72 20.44 -8.04
CA GLU A 59 13.88 21.33 -7.23
C GLU A 59 13.01 20.51 -6.27
N PRO A 60 12.87 20.94 -4.99
CA PRO A 60 11.98 20.29 -4.06
C PRO A 60 10.55 20.18 -4.62
N GLY A 61 9.96 19.00 -4.48
CA GLY A 61 8.56 18.79 -4.84
C GLY A 61 7.61 19.65 -4.01
N ALA A 62 6.47 20.03 -4.59
CA ALA A 62 5.44 20.76 -3.87
C ALA A 62 4.78 19.89 -2.79
N LEU A 63 4.89 20.31 -1.52
CA LEU A 63 4.23 19.67 -0.40
C LEU A 63 2.82 20.25 -0.21
N ARG A 64 1.83 19.36 -0.05
CA ARG A 64 0.43 19.73 0.23
C ARG A 64 -0.14 18.81 1.28
N VAL A 65 -0.92 19.38 2.19
CA VAL A 65 -1.71 18.65 3.19
C VAL A 65 -3.18 18.84 2.83
N THR A 66 -3.90 17.74 2.66
CA THR A 66 -5.31 17.73 2.27
C THR A 66 -6.09 16.75 3.13
N ASP A 67 -7.38 17.02 3.35
CA ASP A 67 -8.30 16.08 3.99
C ASP A 67 -8.90 15.13 2.94
N GLU A 68 -8.02 14.36 2.29
CA GLU A 68 -8.38 13.39 1.25
C GLU A 68 -8.08 11.97 1.73
N LEU A 69 -8.90 11.02 1.27
CA LEU A 69 -8.49 9.63 1.29
C LEU A 69 -7.31 9.42 0.35
N THR A 70 -6.43 8.47 0.66
CA THR A 70 -5.29 8.11 -0.19
C THR A 70 -5.72 7.83 -1.64
N ALA A 71 -6.79 7.07 -1.84
CA ALA A 71 -7.33 6.77 -3.17
C ALA A 71 -7.94 8.02 -3.87
N ALA A 72 -8.47 8.99 -3.12
CA ALA A 72 -9.01 10.23 -3.68
C ALA A 72 -7.90 11.13 -4.20
N ALA A 73 -6.85 11.35 -3.39
CA ALA A 73 -5.67 12.10 -3.80
C ALA A 73 -4.96 11.43 -4.98
N ALA A 74 -4.81 10.10 -4.95
CA ALA A 74 -4.21 9.35 -6.04
C ALA A 74 -5.03 9.47 -7.34
N ARG A 75 -6.36 9.37 -7.28
CA ARG A 75 -7.23 9.60 -8.43
C ARG A 75 -7.10 11.01 -8.99
N ARG A 76 -7.09 12.03 -8.13
CA ARG A 76 -6.94 13.44 -8.55
C ARG A 76 -5.60 13.66 -9.28
N LEU A 77 -4.51 13.12 -8.76
CA LEU A 77 -3.18 13.26 -9.34
C LEU A 77 -3.03 12.46 -10.65
N THR A 78 -3.51 11.21 -10.69
CA THR A 78 -3.51 10.39 -11.91
C THR A 78 -4.38 11.00 -13.02
N SER A 79 -5.54 11.59 -12.67
CA SER A 79 -6.39 12.32 -13.63
C SER A 79 -5.71 13.57 -14.19
N ALA A 80 -4.72 14.12 -13.49
CA ALA A 80 -3.87 15.21 -13.96
C ALA A 80 -2.60 14.71 -14.71
N GLY A 81 -2.61 13.45 -15.16
CA GLY A 81 -1.54 12.84 -15.95
C GLY A 81 -0.26 12.55 -15.15
N ARG A 82 -0.35 12.49 -13.81
CA ARG A 82 0.81 12.15 -12.97
C ARG A 82 0.92 10.65 -12.74
N GLU A 83 2.15 10.16 -12.74
CA GLU A 83 2.49 8.88 -12.12
C GLU A 83 2.47 9.04 -10.60
N VAL A 84 1.85 8.08 -9.90
CA VAL A 84 1.56 8.21 -8.47
C VAL A 84 2.01 6.96 -7.74
N ALA A 85 2.81 7.18 -6.69
CA ALA A 85 3.04 6.21 -5.63
C ALA A 85 2.24 6.59 -4.37
N ALA A 86 1.60 5.61 -3.75
CA ALA A 86 0.87 5.75 -2.50
C ALA A 86 1.47 4.82 -1.43
N LEU A 87 1.59 5.32 -0.20
CA LEU A 87 1.96 4.52 0.96
C LEU A 87 0.72 3.81 1.54
N ASN A 88 0.79 2.48 1.67
CA ASN A 88 -0.10 1.65 2.46
C ASN A 88 0.43 1.55 3.90
N PHE A 89 -0.38 1.97 4.88
CA PHE A 89 -0.11 1.90 6.32
C PHE A 89 -0.31 0.47 6.81
N ALA A 90 0.66 -0.37 6.47
CA ALA A 90 0.44 -1.80 6.43
C ALA A 90 0.50 -2.46 7.80
N SER A 91 -0.35 -3.47 7.95
CA SER A 91 -0.17 -4.56 8.89
C SER A 91 1.16 -5.26 8.62
N ALA A 92 1.99 -5.37 9.66
CA ALA A 92 3.23 -6.12 9.59
C ALA A 92 3.00 -7.63 9.40
N ARG A 93 1.85 -8.16 9.84
CA ARG A 93 1.66 -9.60 10.06
C ARG A 93 0.61 -10.26 9.16
N ASN A 94 -0.32 -9.48 8.64
CA ASN A 94 -1.47 -9.98 7.89
C ASN A 94 -1.63 -9.19 6.59
N PRO A 95 -1.62 -9.84 5.41
CA PRO A 95 -1.87 -9.16 4.14
C PRO A 95 -3.24 -8.49 4.11
N GLY A 96 -3.28 -7.19 3.82
CA GLY A 96 -4.53 -6.42 3.81
C GLY A 96 -5.16 -6.26 5.20
N GLY A 97 -4.37 -6.43 6.26
CA GLY A 97 -4.82 -6.25 7.64
C GLY A 97 -6.04 -7.11 7.97
N GLY A 98 -7.11 -6.46 8.45
CA GLY A 98 -8.36 -7.11 8.79
C GLY A 98 -9.46 -6.99 7.73
N PHE A 99 -9.14 -6.71 6.46
CA PHE A 99 -10.17 -6.28 5.49
C PHE A 99 -11.28 -7.33 5.25
N LEU A 100 -10.93 -8.62 5.20
CA LEU A 100 -11.89 -9.73 5.10
C LEU A 100 -12.79 -9.86 6.33
N ASN A 101 -12.31 -9.41 7.48
CA ASN A 101 -13.04 -9.40 8.75
C ASN A 101 -13.83 -8.11 8.95
N GLY A 102 -13.80 -7.18 7.98
CA GLY A 102 -14.55 -5.93 8.03
C GLY A 102 -13.92 -4.86 8.91
N ALA A 103 -12.62 -4.97 9.20
CA ALA A 103 -11.88 -3.92 9.89
C ALA A 103 -11.86 -2.62 9.06
N ARG A 104 -11.70 -1.50 9.77
CA ARG A 104 -11.67 -0.14 9.20
C ARG A 104 -10.34 0.52 9.55
N ALA A 105 -9.41 0.49 8.61
CA ALA A 105 -8.29 1.43 8.55
C ALA A 105 -7.94 1.69 7.08
N GLN A 106 -6.84 2.41 6.86
CA GLN A 106 -6.41 2.83 5.52
C GLN A 106 -6.04 1.62 4.65
N GLU A 107 -5.27 0.66 5.16
CA GLU A 107 -4.91 -0.57 4.43
C GLU A 107 -6.14 -1.34 3.96
N GLU A 108 -7.11 -1.56 4.85
CA GLU A 108 -8.31 -2.31 4.49
C GLU A 108 -9.17 -1.57 3.45
N GLU A 109 -9.16 -0.24 3.48
CA GLU A 109 -9.85 0.57 2.48
C GLU A 109 -9.17 0.46 1.11
N LEU A 110 -7.84 0.53 1.06
CA LEU A 110 -7.07 0.30 -0.17
C LEU A 110 -7.37 -1.10 -0.75
N CYS A 111 -7.40 -2.13 0.09
CA CYS A 111 -7.70 -3.50 -0.34
C CYS A 111 -9.15 -3.68 -0.85
N ARG A 112 -10.12 -2.90 -0.34
CA ARG A 112 -11.51 -2.93 -0.83
C ARG A 112 -11.76 -2.08 -2.08
N CYS A 113 -10.84 -1.19 -2.41
CA CYS A 113 -10.97 -0.27 -3.54
C CYS A 113 -10.12 -0.65 -4.76
N SER A 114 -9.21 -1.62 -4.60
CA SER A 114 -8.17 -1.89 -5.59
C SER A 114 -7.77 -3.36 -5.70
N GLY A 115 -6.92 -3.63 -6.68
CA GLY A 115 -6.21 -4.88 -6.90
C GLY A 115 -5.01 -5.15 -5.98
N LEU A 116 -4.88 -4.44 -4.85
CA LEU A 116 -3.69 -4.50 -3.99
C LEU A 116 -3.51 -5.87 -3.34
N TYR A 117 -4.58 -6.49 -2.84
CA TYR A 117 -4.49 -7.69 -2.00
C TYR A 117 -3.73 -8.87 -2.65
N PRO A 118 -3.98 -9.24 -3.93
CA PRO A 118 -3.19 -10.25 -4.63
C PRO A 118 -1.69 -9.96 -4.67
N THR A 119 -1.28 -8.70 -4.81
CA THR A 119 0.15 -8.33 -4.83
C THR A 119 0.79 -8.62 -3.47
N LEU A 120 0.09 -8.32 -2.38
CA LEU A 120 0.56 -8.60 -1.02
C LEU A 120 0.71 -10.11 -0.75
N LEU A 121 -0.22 -10.93 -1.26
CA LEU A 121 -0.17 -12.38 -1.07
C LEU A 121 1.07 -13.04 -1.69
N THR A 122 1.63 -12.47 -2.76
CA THR A 122 2.86 -12.99 -3.38
C THR A 122 4.10 -12.79 -2.50
N GLN A 123 4.07 -11.84 -1.57
CA GLN A 123 5.24 -11.40 -0.81
C GLN A 123 5.27 -12.01 0.59
N ARG A 124 5.23 -13.35 0.66
CA ARG A 124 5.16 -14.10 1.93
C ARG A 124 6.31 -13.79 2.89
N ALA A 125 7.52 -13.63 2.38
CA ALA A 125 8.72 -13.38 3.16
C ALA A 125 8.63 -12.08 4.00
N TYR A 126 7.93 -11.04 3.52
CA TYR A 126 7.64 -9.85 4.33
C TYR A 126 6.90 -10.21 5.62
N TYR A 127 5.84 -11.00 5.50
CA TYR A 127 4.99 -11.34 6.64
C TYR A 127 5.64 -12.39 7.54
N GLU A 128 6.41 -13.32 6.97
CA GLU A 128 7.16 -14.33 7.72
C GLU A 128 8.25 -13.67 8.57
N ALA A 129 9.05 -12.74 8.01
CA ALA A 129 10.04 -11.98 8.77
C ALA A 129 9.43 -11.16 9.91
N ASN A 130 8.32 -10.45 9.65
CA ASN A 130 7.65 -9.64 10.67
C ASN A 130 6.88 -10.46 11.73
N ARG A 131 6.53 -11.72 11.44
CA ARG A 131 5.98 -12.65 12.44
C ARG A 131 7.07 -13.29 13.30
N ALA A 132 8.25 -13.50 12.74
CA ALA A 132 9.43 -13.95 13.48
C ALA A 132 10.01 -12.86 14.39
N GLU A 133 9.81 -11.59 14.05
CA GLU A 133 10.19 -10.45 14.90
C GLU A 133 9.31 -10.34 16.16
N SER A 134 9.96 -10.42 17.32
CA SER A 134 9.33 -10.31 18.63
C SER A 134 9.02 -8.86 19.01
N SER A 135 9.84 -7.93 18.52
CA SER A 135 9.68 -6.50 18.75
C SER A 135 8.46 -5.94 18.05
N LEU A 136 7.73 -5.06 18.76
CA LEU A 136 6.63 -4.28 18.20
C LEU A 136 7.10 -3.15 17.28
N ILE A 137 8.42 -2.97 17.14
CA ILE A 137 9.00 -2.11 16.11
C ILE A 137 8.84 -2.76 14.74
N TYR A 138 8.82 -4.10 14.63
CA TYR A 138 8.85 -4.85 13.37
C TYR A 138 10.15 -4.66 12.57
N THR A 139 10.24 -5.30 11.41
CA THR A 139 11.39 -5.21 10.51
C THR A 139 11.24 -4.04 9.52
N ASP A 140 12.31 -3.76 8.78
CA ASP A 140 12.30 -2.74 7.73
C ASP A 140 11.94 -3.28 6.34
N HIS A 141 11.45 -4.53 6.25
CA HIS A 141 10.94 -5.07 4.99
C HIS A 141 9.82 -4.17 4.45
N ALA A 142 9.79 -4.02 3.13
CA ALA A 142 8.74 -3.29 2.43
C ALA A 142 8.37 -4.00 1.12
N ILE A 143 7.13 -3.82 0.68
CA ILE A 143 6.64 -4.37 -0.58
C ILE A 143 6.39 -3.20 -1.54
N TYR A 144 6.87 -3.32 -2.77
CA TYR A 144 6.49 -2.43 -3.87
C TYR A 144 5.55 -3.18 -4.82
N SER A 145 4.39 -2.59 -5.09
CA SER A 145 3.35 -3.13 -5.96
C SER A 145 3.09 -2.15 -7.11
N PRO A 146 3.62 -2.39 -8.32
CA PRO A 146 3.49 -1.45 -9.42
C PRO A 146 2.08 -1.44 -10.00
N GLY A 147 1.59 -0.27 -10.44
CA GLY A 147 0.43 -0.15 -11.33
C GLY A 147 -0.84 -0.85 -10.84
N VAL A 148 -1.12 -0.83 -9.54
CA VAL A 148 -2.29 -1.48 -8.95
C VAL A 148 -3.57 -0.80 -9.48
N PRO A 149 -4.53 -1.55 -10.04
CA PRO A 149 -5.78 -0.97 -10.53
C PRO A 149 -6.72 -0.63 -9.37
N PHE A 150 -7.16 0.63 -9.30
CA PHE A 150 -8.20 1.10 -8.38
C PHE A 150 -9.51 1.28 -9.14
N PHE A 151 -10.54 0.52 -8.75
CA PHE A 151 -11.88 0.55 -9.35
C PHE A 151 -12.91 1.31 -8.50
N ARG A 152 -12.51 1.79 -7.31
CA ARG A 152 -13.30 2.68 -6.42
C ARG A 152 -12.39 3.72 -5.74
N VAL A 153 -12.99 4.80 -5.24
CA VAL A 153 -12.32 5.76 -4.33
C VAL A 153 -12.59 5.42 -2.86
N ARG A 154 -13.84 5.10 -2.52
CA ARG A 154 -14.23 4.45 -1.26
C ARG A 154 -14.90 3.11 -1.52
N ALA A 155 -14.78 2.20 -0.57
CA ALA A 155 -15.30 0.84 -0.67
C ALA A 155 -16.82 0.80 -0.89
N ARG A 156 -17.54 1.83 -0.43
CA ARG A 156 -18.99 1.96 -0.57
C ARG A 156 -19.43 2.70 -1.83
N ASP A 157 -18.50 3.27 -2.58
CA ASP A 157 -18.81 3.95 -3.83
C ASP A 157 -19.15 2.94 -4.94
N SER A 158 -19.87 3.43 -5.95
CA SER A 158 -20.03 2.71 -7.21
C SER A 158 -18.68 2.48 -7.89
N LEU A 159 -18.61 1.44 -8.72
CA LEU A 159 -17.44 1.20 -9.57
C LEU A 159 -17.22 2.38 -10.53
N LEU A 160 -15.95 2.74 -10.73
CA LEU A 160 -15.55 3.85 -11.60
C LEU A 160 -15.77 3.50 -13.08
N PRO A 161 -16.03 4.48 -13.97
CA PRO A 161 -16.12 4.22 -15.42
C PRO A 161 -14.81 3.68 -16.02
N ALA A 162 -13.67 4.02 -15.42
CA ALA A 162 -12.36 3.46 -15.74
C ALA A 162 -11.51 3.36 -14.47
N PRO A 163 -10.75 2.27 -14.27
CA PRO A 163 -9.78 2.18 -13.20
C PRO A 163 -8.64 3.18 -13.41
N PHE A 164 -8.07 3.67 -12.30
CA PHE A 164 -6.81 4.39 -12.32
C PHE A 164 -5.71 3.50 -11.73
N LEU A 165 -4.47 3.66 -12.21
CA LEU A 165 -3.34 2.84 -11.78
C LEU A 165 -2.47 3.62 -10.80
N VAL A 166 -2.04 2.95 -9.72
CA VAL A 166 -1.23 3.55 -8.67
C VAL A 166 -0.15 2.57 -8.23
N HIS A 167 1.09 3.01 -8.10
CA HIS A 167 2.12 2.22 -7.43
C HIS A 167 1.86 2.24 -5.93
N VAL A 168 1.91 1.10 -5.26
CA VAL A 168 1.68 1.03 -3.82
C VAL A 168 2.93 0.54 -3.11
N ILE A 169 3.44 1.36 -2.19
CA ILE A 169 4.51 0.98 -1.27
C ILE A 169 3.85 0.55 0.03
N THR A 170 4.16 -0.66 0.48
CA THR A 170 3.61 -1.26 1.71
C THR A 170 4.75 -1.39 2.71
N ALA A 171 4.64 -0.66 3.83
CA ALA A 171 5.62 -0.67 4.90
C ALA A 171 4.92 -0.56 6.26
N PRO A 172 5.37 -1.30 7.29
CA PRO A 172 4.73 -1.28 8.60
C PRO A 172 5.30 -0.13 9.44
N ALA A 173 4.41 0.67 10.03
CA ALA A 173 4.81 1.55 11.12
C ALA A 173 5.09 0.74 12.40
N PRO A 174 5.98 1.21 13.30
CA PRO A 174 6.09 0.65 14.64
C PRO A 174 4.72 0.65 15.35
N ASN A 175 4.40 -0.42 16.07
CA ASN A 175 3.18 -0.50 16.87
C ASN A 175 3.37 0.24 18.20
N ALA A 176 3.44 1.57 18.11
CA ALA A 176 3.90 2.45 19.19
C ALA A 176 3.04 2.37 20.45
N GLY A 177 1.71 2.30 20.32
CA GLY A 177 0.80 2.29 21.48
C GLY A 177 1.07 1.13 22.44
N PRO A 178 0.92 -0.13 22.00
CA PRO A 178 1.23 -1.29 22.83
C PRO A 178 2.71 -1.38 23.23
N LEU A 179 3.64 -0.85 22.44
CA LEU A 179 5.05 -0.81 22.80
C LEU A 179 5.31 0.14 23.98
N LEU A 180 4.81 1.38 23.92
CA LEU A 180 4.96 2.36 24.99
C LEU A 180 4.23 1.96 26.28
N GLN A 181 3.15 1.18 26.17
CA GLN A 181 2.48 0.59 27.33
C GLN A 181 3.36 -0.46 28.04
N ARG A 182 4.15 -1.22 27.29
CA ARG A 182 5.06 -2.27 27.83
C ARG A 182 6.40 -1.68 28.27
N ASP A 183 6.88 -0.69 27.54
CA ASP A 183 8.15 -0.01 27.75
C ASP A 183 7.97 1.50 27.45
N PRO A 184 7.67 2.31 28.47
CA PRO A 184 7.55 3.76 28.31
C PRO A 184 8.82 4.46 27.80
N ALA A 185 10.00 3.82 27.92
CA ALA A 185 11.26 4.36 27.45
C ALA A 185 11.53 4.07 25.96
N ALA A 186 10.65 3.34 25.26
CA ALA A 186 10.83 2.96 23.85
C ALA A 186 10.71 4.13 22.84
N GLY A 187 10.36 5.33 23.28
CA GLY A 187 10.14 6.51 22.43
C GLY A 187 11.26 6.78 21.41
N PRO A 188 12.54 6.84 21.82
CA PRO A 188 13.65 7.06 20.90
C PRO A 188 13.78 5.97 19.82
N ALA A 189 13.62 4.70 20.19
CA ALA A 189 13.70 3.57 19.25
C ALA A 189 12.56 3.60 18.22
N ILE A 190 11.35 4.02 18.64
CA ILE A 190 10.21 4.25 17.72
C ILE A 190 10.54 5.38 16.74
N ALA A 191 11.07 6.50 17.22
CA ALA A 191 11.40 7.66 16.38
C ALA A 191 12.52 7.33 15.36
N GLU A 192 13.53 6.58 15.78
CA GLU A 192 14.60 6.11 14.91
C GLU A 192 14.07 5.20 13.81
N ALA A 193 13.26 4.20 14.18
CA ALA A 193 12.64 3.29 13.22
C ALA A 193 11.72 4.03 12.23
N PHE A 194 10.96 5.01 12.71
CA PHE A 194 10.07 5.82 11.87
C PHE A 194 10.87 6.64 10.85
N THR A 195 11.94 7.31 11.28
CA THR A 195 12.83 8.10 10.42
C THR A 195 13.47 7.22 9.35
N ARG A 196 14.03 6.07 9.76
CA ARG A 196 14.67 5.12 8.85
C ARG A 196 13.70 4.55 7.82
N ARG A 197 12.47 4.22 8.22
CA ARG A 197 11.46 3.67 7.30
C ARG A 197 10.88 4.71 6.34
N TRP A 198 10.74 5.97 6.75
CA TRP A 198 10.37 7.02 5.80
C TRP A 198 11.43 7.18 4.71
N ALA A 199 12.72 7.15 5.08
CA ALA A 199 13.78 7.15 4.10
C ALA A 199 13.72 5.92 3.17
N ASN A 200 13.34 4.74 3.68
CA ASN A 200 13.10 3.55 2.84
C ASN A 200 11.96 3.75 1.85
N VAL A 201 10.82 4.26 2.30
CA VAL A 201 9.66 4.50 1.44
C VAL A 201 10.02 5.46 0.30
N LEU A 202 10.71 6.56 0.61
CA LEU A 202 11.15 7.52 -0.40
C LEU A 202 12.20 6.92 -1.35
N ALA A 203 13.14 6.13 -0.83
CA ALA A 203 14.15 5.44 -1.65
C ALA A 203 13.50 4.43 -2.61
N ILE A 204 12.50 3.68 -2.16
CA ILE A 204 11.71 2.77 -3.01
C ILE A 204 10.99 3.56 -4.09
N ALA A 205 10.31 4.66 -3.75
CA ALA A 205 9.62 5.49 -4.73
C ALA A 205 10.61 5.94 -5.83
N ARG A 206 11.69 6.64 -5.45
CA ARG A 206 12.73 7.09 -6.38
C ARG A 206 13.27 5.99 -7.29
N ALA A 207 13.47 4.78 -6.76
CA ALA A 207 14.03 3.66 -7.52
C ALA A 207 13.08 3.06 -8.57
N ASN A 208 11.81 3.48 -8.57
CA ASN A 208 10.74 2.92 -9.38
C ASN A 208 10.05 3.95 -10.28
N GLY A 209 10.55 5.18 -10.36
CA GLY A 209 9.90 6.30 -11.07
C GLY A 209 9.01 7.14 -10.15
#